data_AF-A0A7T7HHJ7-F1
#
_entry.id   AF-A0A7T7HHJ7-F1
#
_cell.length_a   1.000
_cell.length_b   1.000
_cell.length_c   1.000
_cell.angle_alpha   90.00
_cell.angle_beta   90.00
_cell.angle_gamma   90.00
#
_symmetry.space_group_name_H-M   'P 1'
#
loop_
_entity.id
_entity.type
_entity.pdbx_description
1 polymer ?
#
loop_
_entity_poly.entity_id
_entity_poly.type
_entity_poly.pdbx_seq_one_letter_code
_entity_poly.pdbx_strand_id
1 'polypeptide(L)'
;MSLIQDIKQDRENGTPPSAGNWFWDGGRDMLALVTKSAGRRYVMDFVRKGMKSAQPRFQIAGIMYGAIDHLTQYEVGDGIARGQKSADDDASVYRMDIKGVDHPDARRLARVPEMEAAILEMHEALKLQEELSQIGLLQAPVGFIDKVTAARRAILAKIEGTGDAS
;
A
#
# COMPACT_ATOMS: atom_id res chain seq x y z
N MET A 1 -10.92 4.74 8.13
CA MET A 1 -11.01 3.27 8.03
C MET A 1 -9.70 2.67 8.52
N SER A 2 -9.67 1.39 8.91
CA SER A 2 -8.40 0.75 9.25
C SER A 2 -7.59 0.43 7.97
N LEU A 3 -6.26 0.39 8.07
CA LEU A 3 -5.37 0.04 6.95
C LEU A 3 -5.80 -1.26 6.25
N ILE A 4 -6.23 -2.26 7.03
CA ILE A 4 -6.72 -3.54 6.49
C ILE A 4 -8.02 -3.38 5.70
N GLN A 5 -8.93 -2.52 6.14
CA GLN A 5 -10.15 -2.22 5.39
C GLN A 5 -9.80 -1.55 4.05
N ASP A 6 -8.87 -0.58 4.06
CA ASP A 6 -8.43 0.09 2.84
C ASP A 6 -7.78 -0.88 1.85
N ILE A 7 -6.96 -1.83 2.36
CA ILE A 7 -6.35 -2.87 1.53
C ILE A 7 -7.41 -3.79 0.91
N LYS A 8 -8.41 -4.22 1.69
CA LYS A 8 -9.51 -5.05 1.19
C LYS A 8 -10.31 -4.30 0.11
N GLN A 9 -10.67 -3.06 0.39
CA GLN A 9 -11.40 -2.20 -0.53
C GLN A 9 -10.64 -1.99 -1.85
N ASP A 10 -9.34 -1.70 -1.78
CA ASP A 10 -8.52 -1.52 -2.99
C ASP A 10 -8.30 -2.83 -3.77
N ARG A 11 -8.28 -3.97 -3.08
CA ARG A 11 -8.21 -5.29 -3.73
C ARG A 11 -9.50 -5.61 -4.48
N GLU A 12 -10.66 -5.21 -3.95
CA GLU A 12 -11.96 -5.43 -4.58
C GLU A 12 -12.19 -4.50 -5.77
N ASN A 13 -11.78 -3.23 -5.65
CA ASN A 13 -12.01 -2.22 -6.69
C ASN A 13 -10.93 -2.15 -7.76
N GLY A 14 -9.75 -2.70 -7.50
CA GLY A 14 -8.64 -2.71 -8.44
C GLY A 14 -8.62 -3.92 -9.37
N THR A 15 -7.44 -4.25 -9.85
CA THR A 15 -7.23 -5.44 -10.67
C THR A 15 -7.57 -6.70 -9.86
N PRO A 16 -8.51 -7.54 -10.36
CA PRO A 16 -9.05 -8.64 -9.59
C PRO A 16 -7.98 -9.69 -9.31
N PRO A 17 -7.90 -10.25 -8.09
CA PRO A 17 -6.89 -11.26 -7.76
C PRO A 17 -6.97 -12.53 -8.60
N SER A 18 -8.16 -12.88 -9.09
CA SER A 18 -8.37 -14.00 -10.01
C SER A 18 -7.63 -13.83 -11.34
N ALA A 19 -7.19 -12.61 -11.68
CA ALA A 19 -6.34 -12.35 -12.84
C ALA A 19 -4.88 -12.80 -12.65
N GLY A 20 -4.52 -13.26 -11.46
CA GLY A 20 -3.19 -13.75 -11.12
C GLY A 20 -2.21 -12.62 -10.77
N ASN A 21 -0.96 -13.03 -10.55
CA ASN A 21 0.12 -12.10 -10.21
C ASN A 21 0.37 -11.10 -11.34
N TRP A 22 0.96 -9.97 -10.97
CA TRP A 22 1.42 -8.96 -11.92
C TRP A 22 2.83 -9.29 -12.39
N PHE A 23 3.13 -8.94 -13.63
CA PHE A 23 4.47 -9.06 -14.20
C PHE A 23 4.70 -7.96 -15.23
N TRP A 24 5.97 -7.64 -15.48
CA TRP A 24 6.36 -6.72 -16.55
C TRP A 24 6.23 -7.43 -17.89
N ASP A 25 5.46 -6.85 -18.81
CA ASP A 25 5.29 -7.31 -20.19
C ASP A 25 5.55 -6.15 -21.14
N GLY A 26 6.07 -6.45 -22.32
CA GLY A 26 6.46 -5.42 -23.26
C GLY A 26 7.50 -5.83 -24.30
N GLY A 27 7.92 -4.83 -25.07
CA GLY A 27 8.93 -4.92 -26.10
C GLY A 27 9.73 -3.62 -26.20
N ARG A 28 10.28 -3.33 -27.39
CA ARG A 28 11.16 -2.18 -27.62
C ARG A 28 10.52 -0.84 -27.25
N ASP A 29 9.25 -0.66 -27.58
CA ASP A 29 8.57 0.64 -27.54
C ASP A 29 7.46 0.74 -26.49
N MET A 30 7.20 -0.36 -25.76
CA MET A 30 6.17 -0.41 -24.73
C MET A 30 6.60 -1.33 -23.61
N LEU A 31 6.47 -0.86 -22.38
CA LEU A 31 6.64 -1.63 -21.16
C LEU A 31 5.48 -1.32 -20.23
N ALA A 32 4.81 -2.36 -19.75
CA ALA A 32 3.65 -2.25 -18.88
C ALA A 32 3.66 -3.32 -17.80
N LEU A 33 2.98 -3.01 -16.69
CA LEU A 33 2.65 -3.97 -15.66
C LEU A 33 1.30 -4.59 -16.01
N VAL A 34 1.25 -5.90 -16.18
CA VAL A 34 0.04 -6.62 -16.61
C VAL A 34 -0.23 -7.86 -15.76
N THR A 35 -1.46 -8.37 -15.84
CA THR A 35 -1.87 -9.61 -15.15
C THR A 35 -1.44 -10.87 -15.89
N LYS A 36 -0.98 -11.90 -15.16
CA LYS A 36 -0.51 -13.17 -15.74
C LYS A 36 -1.60 -14.05 -16.36
N SER A 37 -2.81 -14.08 -15.80
CA SER A 37 -3.79 -15.14 -16.06
C SER A 37 -5.15 -14.67 -16.60
N ALA A 38 -5.38 -13.37 -16.81
CA ALA A 38 -6.64 -12.84 -17.37
C ALA A 38 -6.47 -12.08 -18.68
N GLY A 39 -5.77 -12.68 -19.66
CA GLY A 39 -5.63 -12.08 -20.98
C GLY A 39 -4.83 -10.77 -21.00
N ARG A 40 -3.83 -10.64 -20.11
CA ARG A 40 -2.91 -9.48 -20.02
C ARG A 40 -3.65 -8.14 -19.83
N ARG A 41 -4.49 -8.05 -18.81
CA ARG A 41 -5.06 -6.76 -18.39
C ARG A 41 -3.96 -5.83 -17.91
N TYR A 42 -4.03 -4.57 -18.34
CA TYR A 42 -3.08 -3.53 -17.95
C TYR A 42 -3.38 -3.06 -16.54
N VAL A 43 -2.41 -3.24 -15.64
CA VAL A 43 -2.44 -2.68 -14.29
C VAL A 43 -1.93 -1.24 -14.36
N MET A 44 -0.81 -1.05 -15.06
CA MET A 44 -0.18 0.25 -15.24
C MET A 44 0.66 0.24 -16.51
N ASP A 45 0.64 1.33 -17.27
CA ASP A 45 1.66 1.60 -18.28
C ASP A 45 2.17 3.04 -18.14
N PHE A 46 2.99 3.49 -19.09
CA PHE A 46 3.51 4.86 -19.12
C PHE A 46 3.23 5.52 -20.46
N VAL A 47 2.91 6.82 -20.40
CA VAL A 47 2.81 7.67 -21.59
C VAL A 47 3.69 8.90 -21.39
N ARG A 48 4.24 9.43 -22.48
CA ARG A 48 4.99 10.69 -22.49
C ARG A 48 4.14 11.83 -21.91
N LYS A 49 4.71 12.63 -21.01
CA LYS A 49 4.16 13.89 -20.49
C LYS A 49 5.15 15.01 -20.78
N GLY A 50 4.87 15.78 -21.83
CA GLY A 50 5.77 16.82 -22.33
C GLY A 50 7.10 16.25 -22.87
N MET A 51 8.13 17.09 -22.89
CA MET A 51 9.43 16.71 -23.49
C MET A 51 10.37 15.99 -22.53
N LYS A 52 10.13 16.08 -21.21
CA LYS A 52 11.07 15.66 -20.16
C LYS A 52 10.53 14.60 -19.21
N SER A 53 9.28 14.17 -19.38
CA SER A 53 8.65 13.30 -18.40
C SER A 53 7.77 12.24 -19.04
N ALA A 54 7.41 11.26 -18.22
CA ALA A 54 6.36 10.30 -18.47
C ALA A 54 5.42 10.30 -17.27
N GLN A 55 4.15 10.01 -17.50
CA GLN A 55 3.20 9.76 -16.44
C GLN A 55 2.73 8.31 -16.50
N PRO A 56 2.49 7.66 -15.35
CA PRO A 56 1.82 6.39 -15.35
C PRO A 56 0.38 6.56 -15.82
N ARG A 57 -0.19 5.53 -16.44
CA ARG A 57 -1.63 5.43 -16.68
C ARG A 57 -2.18 4.19 -16.01
N PHE A 58 -3.42 4.27 -15.56
CA PHE A 58 -4.14 3.18 -14.91
C PHE A 58 -5.45 2.88 -15.65
N GLN A 59 -5.87 1.62 -15.66
CA GLN A 59 -7.06 1.19 -16.37
C GLN A 59 -8.32 1.38 -15.52
N ILE A 60 -9.27 2.19 -16.02
CA ILE A 60 -10.60 2.39 -15.43
C ILE A 60 -11.63 2.02 -16.48
N ALA A 61 -12.49 1.04 -16.17
CA ALA A 61 -13.54 0.56 -17.07
C ALA A 61 -13.03 0.21 -18.49
N GLY A 62 -11.82 -0.35 -18.59
CA GLY A 62 -11.21 -0.74 -19.87
C GLY A 62 -10.39 0.36 -20.55
N ILE A 63 -10.44 1.60 -20.09
CA ILE A 63 -9.75 2.76 -20.68
C ILE A 63 -8.55 3.16 -19.82
N MET A 64 -7.41 3.51 -20.44
CA MET A 64 -6.20 3.95 -19.74
C MET A 64 -6.25 5.46 -19.48
N TYR A 65 -6.21 5.87 -18.21
CA TYR A 65 -6.21 7.27 -17.80
C TYR A 65 -4.84 7.70 -17.28
N GLY A 66 -4.34 8.84 -17.78
CA GLY A 66 -3.12 9.48 -17.26
C GLY A 66 -3.28 9.89 -15.81
N ALA A 67 -2.35 9.45 -14.96
CA ALA A 67 -2.45 9.70 -13.53
C ALA A 67 -2.39 11.20 -13.20
N ILE A 68 -1.48 11.95 -13.84
CA ILE A 68 -1.36 13.41 -13.61
C ILE A 68 -2.60 14.14 -14.12
N ASP A 69 -3.16 13.68 -15.24
CA ASP A 69 -4.26 14.37 -15.88
C ASP A 69 -5.60 14.16 -15.15
N HIS A 70 -5.78 13.01 -14.48
CA HIS A 70 -7.09 12.59 -13.97
C HIS A 70 -7.11 12.07 -12.54
N LEU A 71 -6.00 11.55 -12.01
CA LEU A 71 -6.02 10.70 -10.81
C LEU A 71 -5.19 11.27 -9.66
N THR A 72 -4.37 12.30 -9.88
CA THR A 72 -3.54 12.87 -8.82
C THR A 72 -4.38 13.54 -7.74
N GLN A 73 -3.98 13.29 -6.50
CA GLN A 73 -4.40 14.01 -5.30
C GLN A 73 -3.28 14.94 -4.87
N TYR A 74 -3.63 16.12 -4.38
CA TYR A 74 -2.68 17.15 -3.99
C TYR A 74 -2.52 17.23 -2.47
N GLU A 75 -1.36 17.68 -2.02
CA GLU A 75 -1.09 17.88 -0.58
C GLU A 75 -1.91 19.00 0.04
N VAL A 76 -2.23 20.01 -0.76
CA VAL A 76 -3.02 21.19 -0.36
C VAL A 76 -4.37 21.19 -1.09
N GLY A 77 -5.34 21.84 -0.48
CA GLY A 77 -6.72 21.92 -0.97
C GLY A 77 -7.71 21.17 -0.08
N ASP A 78 -8.96 21.15 -0.50
CA ASP A 78 -10.06 20.45 0.19
C ASP A 78 -10.04 18.93 0.01
N GLY A 79 -9.12 18.42 -0.82
CA GLY A 79 -8.97 17.00 -1.13
C GLY A 79 -10.01 16.47 -2.10
N ILE A 80 -10.79 17.33 -2.77
CA ILE A 80 -11.77 16.97 -3.79
C ILE A 80 -11.13 16.94 -5.18
N ALA A 81 -10.23 17.88 -5.48
CA ALA A 81 -9.60 17.96 -6.80
C ALA A 81 -8.91 16.65 -7.22
N ARG A 82 -9.16 16.20 -8.46
CA ARG A 82 -8.54 15.02 -9.07
C ARG A 82 -7.96 15.34 -10.44
N GLY A 83 -6.66 15.15 -10.58
CA GLY A 83 -5.95 15.49 -11.81
C GLY A 83 -5.68 16.98 -11.97
N GLN A 84 -4.79 17.29 -12.92
CA GLN A 84 -4.27 18.63 -13.13
C GLN A 84 -5.36 19.67 -13.42
N LYS A 85 -6.30 19.35 -14.31
CA LYS A 85 -7.35 20.30 -14.69
C LYS A 85 -8.23 20.68 -13.49
N SER A 86 -8.63 19.69 -12.68
CA SER A 86 -9.47 19.94 -11.51
C SER A 86 -8.74 20.76 -10.44
N ALA A 87 -7.42 20.62 -10.33
CA ALA A 87 -6.62 21.40 -9.41
C ALA A 87 -6.40 22.84 -9.91
N ASP A 88 -6.16 23.03 -11.21
CA ASP A 88 -6.03 24.37 -11.80
C ASP A 88 -7.31 25.21 -11.62
N ASP A 89 -8.49 24.55 -11.60
CA ASP A 89 -9.80 25.18 -11.40
C ASP A 89 -10.17 25.36 -9.90
N ASP A 90 -9.42 24.76 -8.96
CA ASP A 90 -9.71 24.78 -7.53
C ASP A 90 -8.81 25.78 -6.79
N ALA A 91 -9.39 26.89 -6.36
CA ALA A 91 -8.68 27.96 -5.64
C ALA A 91 -8.05 27.52 -4.31
N SER A 92 -8.47 26.39 -3.73
CA SER A 92 -7.87 25.83 -2.53
C SER A 92 -6.52 25.13 -2.82
N VAL A 93 -6.28 24.72 -4.06
CA VAL A 93 -5.04 24.09 -4.52
C VAL A 93 -4.08 25.15 -5.06
N TYR A 94 -3.39 25.85 -4.17
CA TYR A 94 -2.40 26.86 -4.57
C TYR A 94 -1.01 26.27 -4.86
N ARG A 95 -0.80 24.96 -4.63
CA ARG A 95 0.47 24.25 -4.82
C ARG A 95 0.24 22.87 -5.41
N MET A 96 1.01 22.53 -6.45
CA MET A 96 0.84 21.32 -7.25
C MET A 96 1.63 20.10 -6.74
N ASP A 97 1.92 20.05 -5.43
CA ASP A 97 2.61 18.90 -4.84
C ASP A 97 1.65 17.72 -4.71
N ILE A 98 2.07 16.57 -5.25
CA ILE A 98 1.24 15.37 -5.33
C ILE A 98 1.35 14.59 -4.02
N LYS A 99 0.21 14.35 -3.38
CA LYS A 99 0.06 13.46 -2.23
C LYS A 99 0.00 11.99 -2.64
N GLY A 100 -0.63 11.70 -3.78
CA GLY A 100 -0.80 10.34 -4.25
C GLY A 100 -1.62 10.24 -5.54
N VAL A 101 -1.89 9.00 -5.96
CA VAL A 101 -2.73 8.69 -7.12
C VAL A 101 -3.98 7.98 -6.65
N ASP A 102 -5.14 8.54 -6.97
CA ASP A 102 -6.46 8.01 -6.65
C ASP A 102 -6.85 6.86 -7.59
N HIS A 103 -6.11 5.77 -7.48
CA HIS A 103 -6.44 4.51 -8.15
C HIS A 103 -6.14 3.35 -7.19
N PRO A 104 -7.04 2.35 -7.07
CA PRO A 104 -6.85 1.24 -6.14
C PRO A 104 -5.53 0.50 -6.35
N ASP A 105 -5.15 0.22 -7.61
CA ASP A 105 -3.88 -0.46 -7.89
C ASP A 105 -2.66 0.43 -7.64
N ALA A 106 -2.77 1.75 -7.81
CA ALA A 106 -1.68 2.68 -7.49
C ALA A 106 -1.44 2.73 -5.98
N ARG A 107 -2.51 2.77 -5.17
CA ARG A 107 -2.41 2.69 -3.71
C ARG A 107 -1.85 1.35 -3.24
N ARG A 108 -2.21 0.25 -3.89
CA ARG A 108 -1.63 -1.07 -3.60
C ARG A 108 -0.13 -1.10 -3.88
N LEU A 109 0.33 -0.52 -4.99
CA LEU A 109 1.75 -0.40 -5.30
C LEU A 109 2.49 0.44 -4.25
N ALA A 110 1.92 1.58 -3.84
CA ALA A 110 2.54 2.47 -2.86
C ALA A 110 2.73 1.83 -1.47
N ARG A 111 1.86 0.88 -1.09
CA ARG A 111 1.92 0.19 0.21
C ARG A 111 2.90 -0.99 0.25
N VAL A 112 3.53 -1.37 -0.86
CA VAL A 112 4.40 -2.56 -0.92
C VAL A 112 5.50 -2.54 0.17
N PRO A 113 6.24 -1.43 0.41
CA PRO A 113 7.27 -1.41 1.45
C PRO A 113 6.72 -1.67 2.85
N GLU A 114 5.56 -1.08 3.20
CA GLU A 114 4.91 -1.27 4.49
C GLU A 114 4.40 -2.72 4.66
N MET A 115 3.84 -3.29 3.59
CA MET A 115 3.37 -4.67 3.57
C MET A 115 4.52 -5.67 3.67
N GLU A 116 5.65 -5.40 3.00
CA GLU A 116 6.86 -6.23 3.08
C GLU A 116 7.41 -6.25 4.51
N ALA A 117 7.55 -5.08 5.14
CA ALA A 117 7.99 -4.98 6.53
C ALA A 117 7.07 -5.77 7.48
N ALA A 118 5.75 -5.61 7.33
CA ALA A 118 4.78 -6.33 8.17
C ALA A 118 4.84 -7.85 7.98
N ILE A 119 5.07 -8.34 6.75
CA ILE A 119 5.19 -9.78 6.46
C ILE A 119 6.48 -10.33 7.10
N LEU A 120 7.59 -9.60 7.02
CA LEU A 120 8.86 -10.00 7.63
C LEU A 120 8.75 -10.06 9.16
N GLU A 121 8.19 -9.03 9.78
CA GLU A 121 7.96 -9.00 11.24
C GLU A 121 7.06 -10.15 11.70
N MET A 122 5.96 -10.40 10.96
CA MET A 122 5.06 -11.51 11.26
C MET A 122 5.76 -12.87 11.12
N HIS A 123 6.62 -13.04 10.11
CA HIS A 123 7.39 -14.26 9.93
C HIS A 123 8.36 -14.51 11.11
N GLU A 124 9.06 -13.47 11.56
CA GLU A 124 9.95 -13.54 12.73
C GLU A 124 9.18 -13.88 14.01
N ALA A 125 8.02 -13.25 14.23
CA ALA A 125 7.17 -13.54 15.38
C ALA A 125 6.66 -14.99 15.38
N LEU A 126 6.26 -15.51 14.21
CA LEU A 126 5.84 -16.91 14.07
C LEU A 126 6.99 -17.88 14.34
N LYS A 127 8.20 -17.57 13.86
CA LYS A 127 9.39 -18.39 14.12
C LYS A 127 9.73 -18.43 15.61
N LEU A 128 9.73 -17.27 16.28
CA LEU A 128 9.97 -17.20 17.72
C LEU A 128 8.90 -17.98 18.50
N GLN A 129 7.64 -17.89 18.08
CA GLN A 129 6.56 -18.68 18.68
C GLN A 129 6.83 -20.18 18.56
N GLU A 130 7.27 -20.65 17.39
CA GLU A 130 7.60 -22.06 17.17
C GLU A 130 8.76 -22.52 18.06
N GLU A 131 9.83 -21.73 18.15
CA GLU A 131 10.98 -22.01 19.03
C GLU A 131 10.57 -22.08 20.51
N LEU A 132 9.77 -21.11 20.97
CA LEU A 132 9.24 -21.08 22.35
C LEU A 132 8.29 -22.26 22.64
N SER A 133 7.56 -22.74 21.62
CA SER A 133 6.71 -23.93 21.72
C SER A 133 7.54 -25.20 21.89
N GLN A 134 8.64 -25.32 21.14
CA GLN A 134 9.53 -26.48 21.18
C GLN A 134 10.26 -26.63 22.52
N ILE A 135 10.58 -25.51 23.19
CA ILE A 135 11.20 -25.52 24.53
C ILE A 135 10.18 -25.62 25.68
N GLY A 136 8.90 -25.88 25.36
CA GLY A 136 7.85 -26.14 26.36
C GLY A 136 7.37 -24.90 27.12
N LEU A 137 7.72 -23.69 26.66
CA LEU A 137 7.31 -22.42 27.28
C LEU A 137 5.94 -21.92 26.78
N LEU A 138 5.39 -22.53 25.71
CA LEU A 138 4.07 -22.22 25.16
C LEU A 138 3.27 -23.51 24.90
N GLN A 139 2.28 -23.80 25.73
CA GLN A 139 1.17 -24.71 25.36
C GLN A 139 0.01 -23.86 24.83
N ALA A 140 -0.34 -23.99 23.55
CA ALA A 140 -1.48 -23.28 22.96
C ALA A 140 -2.79 -24.06 23.15
N PRO A 141 -4.01 -23.46 23.07
CA PRO A 141 -4.32 -22.12 22.52
C PRO A 141 -5.38 -21.27 23.27
N VAL A 142 -5.66 -20.09 22.69
CA VAL A 142 -6.72 -19.07 22.96
C VAL A 142 -6.44 -18.07 24.10
N GLY A 143 -6.23 -16.79 23.73
CA GLY A 143 -5.95 -15.66 24.65
C GLY A 143 -4.54 -15.04 24.51
N PHE A 144 -3.74 -15.46 23.53
CA PHE A 144 -2.34 -15.05 23.39
C PHE A 144 -2.15 -13.56 23.12
N ILE A 145 -3.05 -12.90 22.38
CA ILE A 145 -2.96 -11.46 22.14
C ILE A 145 -3.10 -10.67 23.47
N ASP A 146 -3.99 -11.08 24.37
CA ASP A 146 -4.15 -10.42 25.67
C ASP A 146 -2.94 -10.64 26.59
N LYS A 147 -2.34 -11.85 26.53
CA LYS A 147 -1.13 -12.17 27.31
C LYS A 147 0.13 -11.49 26.77
N VAL A 148 0.30 -11.38 25.46
CA VAL A 148 1.42 -10.64 24.84
C VAL A 148 1.29 -9.14 25.11
N THR A 149 0.08 -8.60 25.06
CA THR A 149 -0.17 -7.19 25.40
C THR A 149 0.09 -6.92 26.89
N ALA A 150 -0.28 -7.85 27.78
CA ALA A 150 0.03 -7.77 29.22
C ALA A 150 1.54 -7.90 29.49
N ALA A 151 2.23 -8.82 28.82
CA ALA A 151 3.68 -9.00 28.94
C ALA A 151 4.45 -7.77 28.43
N ARG A 152 4.02 -7.17 27.32
CA ARG A 152 4.61 -5.93 26.78
C ARG A 152 4.44 -4.76 27.74
N ARG A 153 3.27 -4.59 28.37
CA ARG A 153 3.05 -3.57 29.43
C ARG A 153 3.95 -3.79 30.64
N ALA A 154 4.10 -5.04 31.10
CA ALA A 154 4.94 -5.36 32.25
C ALA A 154 6.43 -5.07 32.00
N ILE A 155 6.90 -5.32 30.77
CA ILE A 155 8.28 -5.03 30.37
C ILE A 155 8.52 -3.52 30.31
N LEU A 156 7.62 -2.76 29.70
CA LEU A 156 7.73 -1.29 29.61
C LEU A 156 7.68 -0.64 31.01
N ALA A 157 6.78 -1.06 31.88
CA ALA A 157 6.70 -0.56 33.26
C ALA A 157 7.97 -0.88 34.08
N LYS A 158 8.66 -1.98 33.77
CA LYS A 158 9.90 -2.37 34.45
C LYS A 158 11.11 -1.58 33.94
N ILE A 159 11.08 -1.14 32.69
CA ILE A 159 12.08 -0.24 32.10
C ILE A 159 11.90 1.18 32.66
N GLU A 160 10.66 1.64 32.82
CA GLU A 160 10.33 2.95 33.38
C GLU A 160 10.57 3.02 34.89
N GLY A 161 10.31 1.94 35.63
CA GLY A 161 10.53 1.86 37.09
C GLY A 161 12.00 1.73 37.53
N THR A 162 12.92 1.43 36.61
CA THR A 162 14.37 1.38 36.87
C THR A 162 15.09 2.73 36.67
N GLY A 163 14.36 3.80 36.33
CA GLY A 163 14.93 5.12 36.04
C GLY A 163 15.13 6.06 37.22
N ASP A 164 14.51 5.83 38.39
CA ASP A 164 14.57 6.75 39.55
C ASP A 164 15.34 6.14 40.72
N ALA A 165 16.61 5.83 40.50
CA ALA A 165 17.57 5.54 41.56
C ALA A 165 18.93 6.19 41.28
N SER A 166 18.93 7.52 41.26
CA SER A 166 20.11 8.37 41.41
C SER A 166 19.71 9.69 42.04
#